data_AF-A0A9D1M5K1-F1
#
_entry.id   AF-A0A9D1M5K1-F1
#
_cell.length_a   1.000
_cell.length_b   1.000
_cell.length_c   1.000
_cell.angle_alpha   90.00
_cell.angle_beta   90.00
_cell.angle_gamma   90.00
#
_symmetry.space_group_name_H-M   'P 1'
#
loop_
_entity.id
_entity.type
_entity.pdbx_description
1 polymer ?
#
loop_
_entity_poly.entity_id
_entity_poly.type
_entity_poly.pdbx_seq_one_letter_code
_entity_poly.pdbx_strand_id
1 'polypeptide(L)'
;MARVTVEDCVDKIPNRYELLMVAAQRAKDLAAGAPLTVARDNDKNSVVALREIADETVSIEELQKSLVMGLQKYVEVEEPEEEEMEIMAAEKELADLDDQFSGVLLDTEMSDSMQVHSDDDDVLDLDAADDGDADLPLDEEDGLEDGFDLGDDLGDGLEDEE
;
A
#
# COMPACT_ATOMS: atom_id res chain seq x y z
N MET A 1 -26.33 -30.85 21.90
CA MET A 1 -26.61 -30.91 20.45
C MET A 1 -27.46 -29.70 20.05
N ALA A 2 -26.83 -28.54 19.99
CA ALA A 2 -27.44 -27.34 19.42
C ALA A 2 -27.56 -27.54 17.91
N ARG A 3 -28.77 -27.47 17.38
CA ARG A 3 -29.05 -27.74 15.97
C ARG A 3 -28.87 -26.43 15.21
N VAL A 4 -27.70 -26.22 14.60
CA VAL A 4 -27.52 -25.12 13.63
C VAL A 4 -28.32 -25.47 12.38
N THR A 5 -29.04 -24.50 11.84
CA THR A 5 -29.79 -24.68 10.60
C THR A 5 -29.07 -23.99 9.46
N VAL A 6 -29.30 -24.44 8.22
CA VAL A 6 -28.71 -23.80 7.04
C VAL A 6 -29.27 -22.38 6.85
N GLU A 7 -30.46 -22.11 7.39
CA GLU A 7 -31.11 -20.79 7.35
C GLU A 7 -30.25 -19.73 8.05
N ASP A 8 -29.72 -20.06 9.24
CA ASP A 8 -28.84 -19.17 10.02
C ASP A 8 -27.57 -18.76 9.25
N CYS A 9 -27.08 -19.64 8.37
CA CYS A 9 -25.88 -19.40 7.58
C CYS A 9 -26.19 -18.64 6.27
N VAL A 10 -27.38 -18.84 5.70
CA VAL A 10 -27.79 -18.20 4.44
C VAL A 10 -28.05 -16.71 4.64
N ASP A 11 -28.45 -16.29 5.84
CA ASP A 11 -28.55 -14.87 6.19
C ASP A 11 -27.20 -14.13 6.10
N LYS A 12 -26.08 -14.86 6.22
CA LYS A 12 -24.71 -14.31 6.14
C LYS A 12 -24.14 -14.42 4.74
N ILE A 13 -24.32 -15.58 4.09
CA ILE A 13 -23.86 -15.85 2.73
C ILE A 13 -25.08 -16.31 1.93
N PRO A 14 -25.71 -15.42 1.13
CA PRO A 14 -26.97 -15.73 0.45
C PRO A 14 -26.80 -16.85 -0.59
N ASN A 15 -25.60 -16.97 -1.17
CA ASN A 15 -25.27 -18.04 -2.10
C ASN A 15 -24.91 -19.33 -1.34
N ARG A 16 -25.76 -20.35 -1.48
CA ARG A 16 -25.58 -21.65 -0.82
C ARG A 16 -24.34 -22.42 -1.29
N TYR A 17 -23.94 -22.26 -2.55
CA TYR A 17 -22.72 -22.90 -3.06
C TYR A 17 -21.48 -22.25 -2.48
N GLU A 18 -21.48 -20.92 -2.41
CA GLU A 18 -20.41 -20.15 -1.79
C GLU A 18 -20.29 -20.47 -0.30
N LEU A 19 -21.42 -20.52 0.43
CA LEU A 19 -21.46 -20.96 1.81
C LEU A 19 -20.79 -22.33 1.98
N LEU A 20 -21.10 -23.28 1.10
CA LEU A 20 -20.50 -24.61 1.14
C LEU A 20 -18.98 -24.55 0.93
N MET A 21 -18.50 -23.74 -0.02
CA MET A 21 -17.08 -23.59 -0.31
C MET A 21 -16.32 -22.94 0.85
N VAL A 22 -16.84 -21.85 1.40
CA VAL A 22 -16.26 -21.14 2.55
C VAL A 22 -16.25 -22.03 3.80
N ALA A 23 -17.37 -22.70 4.10
CA ALA A 23 -17.45 -23.62 5.24
C ALA A 23 -16.50 -24.82 5.07
N ALA A 24 -16.34 -25.33 3.85
CA ALA A 24 -15.38 -26.40 3.58
C ALA A 24 -13.94 -25.94 3.78
N GLN A 25 -13.59 -24.72 3.36
CA GLN A 25 -12.26 -24.15 3.60
C GLN A 25 -12.00 -24.02 5.10
N ARG A 26 -12.93 -23.42 5.84
CA ARG A 26 -12.80 -23.29 7.30
C ARG A 26 -12.69 -24.64 8.00
N ALA A 27 -13.45 -25.65 7.57
CA ALA A 27 -13.38 -26.99 8.13
C ALA A 27 -12.01 -27.66 7.89
N LYS A 28 -11.33 -27.36 6.77
CA LYS A 28 -9.95 -27.79 6.51
C LYS A 28 -8.97 -27.09 7.45
N ASP A 29 -9.13 -25.79 7.68
CA ASP A 29 -8.26 -25.05 8.61
C ASP A 29 -8.38 -25.62 10.04
N LEU A 30 -9.61 -25.91 10.48
CA LEU A 30 -9.87 -26.61 11.75
C LEU A 30 -9.29 -28.03 11.77
N ALA A 31 -9.24 -28.72 10.64
CA ALA A 31 -8.59 -30.04 10.54
C ALA A 31 -7.05 -29.93 10.57
N ALA A 32 -6.49 -28.82 10.08
CA ALA A 32 -5.07 -28.50 10.17
C ALA A 32 -4.63 -28.03 11.56
N GLY A 33 -5.58 -27.82 12.49
CA GLY A 33 -5.31 -27.44 13.87
C GLY A 33 -5.51 -25.95 14.17
N ALA A 34 -6.21 -25.21 13.29
CA ALA A 34 -6.59 -23.83 13.58
C ALA A 34 -7.41 -23.73 14.88
N PRO A 35 -7.27 -22.64 15.65
CA PRO A 35 -8.01 -22.45 16.89
C PRO A 35 -9.51 -22.33 16.61
N LEU A 36 -10.30 -22.94 17.50
CA LEU A 36 -11.75 -22.81 17.52
C LEU A 36 -12.14 -21.54 18.26
N THR A 37 -13.09 -20.81 17.71
CA THR A 37 -13.70 -19.62 18.33
C THR A 37 -14.98 -19.97 19.09
N VAL A 38 -15.60 -21.09 18.74
CA VAL A 38 -16.85 -21.60 19.33
C VAL A 38 -16.60 -22.90 20.09
N ALA A 39 -17.33 -23.10 21.20
CA ALA A 39 -17.23 -24.30 22.01
C ALA A 39 -17.66 -25.57 21.24
N ARG A 40 -16.78 -26.58 21.27
CA ARG A 40 -16.99 -27.85 20.58
C ARG A 40 -17.96 -28.75 21.35
N ASP A 41 -19.12 -29.05 20.77
CA ASP A 41 -20.15 -29.95 21.34
C ASP A 41 -20.13 -31.34 20.67
N ASN A 42 -18.98 -32.02 20.69
CA ASN A 42 -18.75 -33.28 19.95
C ASN A 42 -19.03 -33.22 18.44
N ASP A 43 -19.08 -32.01 17.90
CA ASP A 43 -19.37 -31.76 16.49
C ASP A 43 -18.14 -32.06 15.61
N LYS A 44 -18.42 -32.46 14.36
CA LYS A 44 -17.42 -32.54 13.29
C LYS A 44 -16.98 -31.13 12.90
N ASN A 45 -15.76 -31.00 12.38
CA ASN A 45 -15.21 -29.69 11.97
C ASN A 45 -16.10 -28.95 10.96
N SER A 46 -16.83 -29.68 10.10
CA SER A 46 -17.79 -29.09 9.17
C SER A 46 -18.98 -28.41 9.86
N VAL A 47 -19.47 -28.99 10.96
CA VAL A 47 -20.60 -28.42 11.73
C VAL A 47 -20.11 -27.27 12.61
N VAL A 48 -18.91 -27.39 13.17
CA VAL A 48 -18.27 -26.28 13.91
C VAL A 48 -18.05 -25.08 12.99
N ALA A 49 -17.54 -25.30 11.77
CA ALA A 49 -17.35 -24.23 10.79
C ALA A 49 -18.65 -23.49 10.46
N LEU A 50 -19.76 -24.21 10.25
CA LEU A 50 -21.07 -23.59 10.01
C LEU A 50 -21.56 -22.78 11.23
N ARG A 51 -21.28 -23.23 12.45
CA ARG A 51 -21.59 -22.47 13.66
C ARG A 51 -20.75 -21.21 13.78
N GLU A 52 -19.45 -21.28 13.50
CA GLU A 52 -18.57 -20.11 13.48
C GLU A 52 -19.02 -19.07 12.43
N ILE A 53 -19.52 -19.52 11.27
CA ILE A 53 -20.07 -18.63 10.23
C ILE A 53 -21.40 -18.02 10.69
N ALA A 54 -22.30 -18.81 11.27
CA ALA A 54 -23.59 -18.31 11.77
C ALA A 54 -23.43 -17.30 12.92
N ASP A 55 -22.47 -17.54 13.82
CA ASP A 55 -22.14 -16.70 14.96
C ASP A 55 -21.22 -15.50 14.57
N GLU A 56 -20.82 -15.37 13.30
CA GLU A 56 -19.90 -14.34 12.77
C GLU A 56 -18.57 -14.22 13.54
N THR A 57 -18.10 -15.32 14.14
CA THR A 57 -16.85 -15.32 14.91
C THR A 57 -15.60 -15.42 14.03
N VAL A 58 -15.80 -15.67 12.74
CA VAL A 58 -14.76 -15.76 11.71
C VAL A 58 -15.08 -14.82 10.56
N SER A 59 -14.03 -14.21 10.02
CA SER A 59 -14.06 -13.31 8.86
C SER A 59 -14.35 -14.10 7.58
N ILE A 60 -15.54 -13.90 7.02
CA ILE A 60 -15.95 -14.55 5.76
C ILE A 60 -15.03 -14.12 4.61
N GLU A 61 -14.67 -12.83 4.55
CA GLU A 61 -13.79 -12.26 3.52
C GLU A 61 -12.38 -12.89 3.53
N GLU A 62 -11.80 -13.10 4.71
CA GLU A 62 -10.47 -13.74 4.81
C GLU A 62 -10.53 -15.21 4.40
N LEU A 63 -11.62 -15.90 4.72
CA LEU A 63 -11.84 -17.29 4.28
C LEU A 63 -12.04 -17.40 2.77
N GLN A 64 -12.74 -16.45 2.16
CA GLN A 64 -12.84 -16.35 0.69
C GLN A 64 -11.47 -16.08 0.08
N LYS A 65 -10.72 -15.13 0.62
CA LYS A 65 -9.37 -14.81 0.15
C LYS A 65 -8.44 -16.02 0.26
N SER A 66 -8.44 -16.72 1.39
CA SER A 66 -7.60 -17.91 1.60
C SER A 66 -7.99 -19.05 0.64
N LEU A 67 -9.29 -19.21 0.37
CA LEU A 67 -9.80 -20.15 -0.62
C LEU A 67 -9.31 -19.82 -2.03
N VAL A 68 -9.40 -18.56 -2.46
CA VAL A 68 -8.94 -18.11 -3.79
C VAL A 68 -7.42 -18.30 -3.90
N MET A 69 -6.65 -17.83 -2.93
CA MET A 69 -5.20 -17.98 -2.91
C MET A 69 -4.76 -19.45 -2.92
N GLY A 70 -5.50 -20.33 -2.21
CA GLY A 70 -5.22 -21.77 -2.20
C GLY A 70 -5.51 -22.48 -3.53
N LEU A 71 -6.35 -21.90 -4.39
CA LEU A 71 -6.67 -22.44 -5.71
C LEU A 71 -5.80 -21.85 -6.82
N GLN A 72 -5.21 -20.66 -6.60
CA GLN A 72 -4.25 -20.03 -7.51
C GLN A 72 -2.90 -20.74 -7.42
N LYS A 73 -2.72 -21.78 -8.25
CA LYS A 73 -1.49 -22.59 -8.30
C LYS A 73 -0.31 -21.89 -8.99
N TYR A 74 -0.59 -20.91 -9.84
CA TYR A 74 0.41 -20.13 -10.56
C TYR A 74 0.07 -18.65 -10.41
N VAL A 75 0.94 -17.93 -9.72
CA VAL A 75 1.04 -16.48 -9.81
C VAL A 75 2.19 -16.26 -10.78
N GLU A 76 1.91 -15.72 -11.97
CA GLU A 76 2.97 -15.27 -12.86
C GLU A 76 3.72 -14.18 -12.11
N VAL A 77 4.95 -14.49 -11.71
CA VAL A 77 5.88 -13.45 -11.28
C VAL A 77 6.23 -12.74 -12.57
N GLU A 78 5.63 -11.57 -12.80
CA GLU A 78 6.15 -10.65 -13.80
C GLU A 78 7.60 -10.40 -13.41
N GLU A 79 8.52 -11.01 -14.17
CA GLU A 79 9.93 -10.64 -14.08
C GLU A 79 9.98 -9.15 -14.45
N PRO A 80 10.64 -8.30 -13.65
CA PRO A 80 10.78 -6.90 -14.02
C PRO A 80 11.39 -6.85 -15.41
N GLU A 81 10.78 -6.08 -16.32
CA GLU A 81 11.29 -5.95 -17.68
C GLU A 81 12.76 -5.48 -17.61
N GLU A 82 13.58 -5.83 -18.60
CA GLU A 82 15.01 -5.46 -18.60
C GLU A 82 15.20 -3.96 -18.37
N GLU A 83 14.28 -3.13 -18.88
CA GLU A 83 14.24 -1.69 -18.69
C GLU A 83 14.04 -1.28 -17.22
N GLU A 84 13.18 -1.98 -16.46
CA GLU A 84 12.95 -1.70 -15.04
C GLU A 84 14.16 -2.08 -14.18
N MET A 85 14.85 -3.18 -14.52
CA MET A 85 16.09 -3.56 -13.86
C MET A 85 17.23 -2.57 -14.13
N GLU A 86 17.30 -2.04 -15.36
CA GLU A 86 18.26 -1.00 -15.74
C GLU A 86 18.00 0.32 -15.00
N ILE A 87 16.73 0.75 -14.91
CA ILE A 87 16.33 1.95 -14.16
C ILE A 87 16.68 1.80 -12.67
N MET A 88 16.35 0.66 -12.05
CA MET A 88 16.68 0.38 -10.65
C MET A 88 18.20 0.36 -10.41
N ALA A 89 18.98 -0.18 -11.35
CA ALA A 89 20.44 -0.17 -11.27
C ALA A 89 21.01 1.24 -11.39
N ALA A 90 20.47 2.05 -12.30
CA ALA A 90 20.87 3.45 -12.47
C ALA A 90 20.52 4.31 -11.25
N GLU A 91 19.33 4.12 -10.66
CA GLU A 91 18.94 4.80 -9.41
C GLU A 91 19.88 4.46 -8.25
N LYS A 92 20.27 3.19 -8.13
CA LYS A 92 21.23 2.74 -7.12
C LYS A 92 22.62 3.35 -7.35
N GLU A 93 23.10 3.37 -8.59
CA GLU A 93 24.39 3.96 -8.93
C GLU A 93 24.40 5.47 -8.63
N LEU A 94 23.30 6.18 -8.93
CA LEU A 94 23.14 7.60 -8.61
C LEU A 94 23.14 7.85 -7.09
N ALA A 95 22.48 7.00 -6.31
CA ALA A 95 22.49 7.08 -4.85
C ALA A 95 23.89 6.83 -4.26
N ASP A 96 24.61 5.83 -4.78
CA ASP A 96 25.99 5.53 -4.36
C ASP A 96 26.96 6.67 -4.72
N LEU A 97 26.71 7.43 -5.80
CA LEU A 97 27.46 8.63 -6.15
C LEU A 97 27.13 9.83 -5.25
N ASP A 98 25.87 10.01 -4.85
CA ASP A 98 25.44 11.08 -3.94
C ASP A 98 26.10 10.93 -2.56
N ASP A 99 26.13 9.71 -2.02
CA ASP A 99 26.85 9.39 -0.78
C ASP A 99 28.37 9.66 -0.88
N GLN A 100 28.97 9.39 -2.05
CA GLN A 100 30.39 9.68 -2.31
C GLN A 100 30.66 11.18 -2.47
N PHE A 101 29.73 11.95 -3.03
CA PHE A 101 29.90 13.38 -3.28
C PHE A 101 29.67 14.22 -2.01
N SER A 102 28.70 13.81 -1.18
CA SER A 102 28.45 14.36 0.15
C SER A 102 29.69 14.33 1.06
N GLY A 103 30.49 13.25 0.97
CA GLY A 103 31.74 13.11 1.73
C GLY A 103 32.89 14.03 1.27
N VAL A 104 32.88 14.51 0.03
CA VAL A 104 33.98 15.34 -0.54
C VAL A 104 33.75 16.84 -0.34
N LEU A 105 32.49 17.28 -0.29
CA LEU A 105 32.14 18.68 -0.06
C LEU A 105 32.48 19.15 1.36
N LEU A 106 32.39 18.27 2.37
CA LEU A 106 32.64 18.63 3.77
C LEU A 106 34.14 18.86 4.08
N ASP A 107 35.06 18.29 3.29
CA ASP A 107 36.51 18.45 3.45
C ASP A 107 37.08 19.69 2.71
N THR A 108 36.36 20.25 1.73
CA THR A 108 36.87 21.39 0.95
C THR A 108 36.76 22.72 1.70
N GLU A 109 35.84 22.84 2.66
CA GLU A 109 35.60 24.08 3.42
C GLU A 109 36.69 24.42 4.46
N MET A 110 37.62 23.49 4.74
CA MET A 110 38.73 23.72 5.69
C MET A 110 40.05 24.13 5.04
N SER A 111 40.14 24.28 3.71
CA SER A 111 41.43 24.53 3.02
C SER A 111 41.60 25.89 2.34
N ASP A 112 40.63 26.80 2.41
CA ASP A 112 40.80 28.15 1.84
C ASP A 112 41.51 29.12 2.81
N SER A 113 42.79 28.83 3.08
CA SER A 113 43.76 29.78 3.62
C SER A 113 44.48 30.46 2.46
N MET A 114 43.76 31.25 1.67
CA MET A 114 44.39 32.14 0.68
C MET A 114 44.69 33.50 1.34
N GLN A 115 45.93 33.66 1.81
CA GLN A 115 46.47 34.93 2.32
C GLN A 115 46.44 36.01 1.22
N VAL A 116 45.56 37.00 1.36
CA VAL A 116 45.65 38.29 0.67
C VAL A 116 46.21 39.30 1.66
N HIS A 117 47.52 39.52 1.57
CA HIS A 117 48.19 40.63 2.24
C HIS A 117 47.97 41.89 1.38
N SER A 118 47.17 42.82 1.87
CA SER A 118 47.26 44.22 1.48
C SER A 118 47.07 45.04 2.75
N ASP A 119 48.19 45.51 3.28
CA ASP A 119 48.23 46.65 4.18
C ASP A 119 47.48 47.82 3.52
N ASP A 120 46.47 48.35 4.20
CA ASP A 120 46.27 49.78 4.45
C ASP A 120 45.09 49.94 5.41
N ASP A 121 45.30 50.81 6.40
CA ASP A 121 44.41 51.17 7.49
C ASP A 121 43.00 51.57 7.04
N ASP A 122 41.98 51.22 7.83
CA ASP A 122 41.00 52.20 8.32
C ASP A 122 40.10 51.59 9.40
N VAL A 123 40.29 52.11 10.61
CA VAL A 123 39.40 51.96 11.75
C VAL A 123 38.14 52.80 11.53
N LEU A 124 37.00 52.15 11.33
CA LEU A 124 35.69 52.79 11.49
C LEU A 124 34.83 51.96 12.45
N ASP A 125 34.93 52.38 13.70
CA ASP A 125 33.99 52.12 14.77
C ASP A 125 32.70 52.92 14.47
N LEU A 126 31.57 52.25 14.23
CA LEU A 126 30.26 52.87 14.26
C LEU A 126 29.25 51.90 14.88
N ASP A 127 28.94 52.21 16.14
CA ASP A 127 27.99 51.53 17.03
C ASP A 127 26.60 51.27 16.42
N ALA A 128 26.10 50.08 16.78
CA ALA A 128 24.75 49.70 17.20
C ALA A 128 23.54 50.64 16.99
N ALA A 129 22.55 50.14 16.25
CA ALA A 129 21.11 50.05 16.59
C ALA A 129 20.51 49.01 15.61
N ASP A 130 20.00 47.86 16.04
CA ASP A 130 18.74 47.60 16.76
C ASP A 130 17.46 47.99 15.98
N ASP A 131 16.49 47.07 16.02
CA ASP A 131 15.13 47.06 15.44
C ASP A 131 15.04 46.89 13.90
N GLY A 132 14.26 45.99 13.29
CA GLY A 132 13.13 45.18 13.74
C GLY A 132 12.17 44.99 12.54
N ASP A 133 11.70 43.76 12.33
CA ASP A 133 10.50 43.33 11.58
C ASP A 133 10.25 43.77 10.12
N ALA A 134 10.02 42.80 9.22
CA ALA A 134 8.66 42.42 8.80
C ALA A 134 8.64 41.59 7.50
N ASP A 135 7.76 40.59 7.53
CA ASP A 135 7.34 39.62 6.50
C ASP A 135 7.08 40.17 5.10
N LEU A 136 7.34 39.34 4.09
CA LEU A 136 6.49 39.23 2.89
C LEU A 136 6.45 37.76 2.39
N PRO A 137 5.29 37.07 2.46
CA PRO A 137 5.07 35.83 1.75
C PRO A 137 4.76 36.16 0.27
N LEU A 138 5.40 35.43 -0.65
CA LEU A 138 5.03 35.47 -2.07
C LEU A 138 3.89 34.47 -2.28
N ASP A 139 2.68 34.99 -2.50
CA ASP A 139 1.55 34.26 -3.05
C ASP A 139 1.90 33.82 -4.49
N GLU A 140 1.94 32.51 -4.72
CA GLU A 140 1.87 31.92 -6.06
C GLU A 140 0.39 31.79 -6.45
N GLU A 141 -0.06 32.71 -7.29
CA GLU A 141 -1.14 32.42 -8.23
C GLU A 141 -0.60 31.44 -9.27
N ASP A 142 -1.25 30.30 -9.44
CA ASP A 142 -1.52 29.77 -10.77
C ASP A 142 -2.68 28.78 -10.73
N GLY A 143 -3.78 29.19 -11.35
CA GLY A 143 -4.83 28.29 -11.78
C GLY A 143 -4.43 27.63 -13.08
N LEU A 144 -4.71 26.34 -13.20
CA LEU A 144 -4.94 25.71 -14.50
C LEU A 144 -6.04 24.67 -14.35
N GLU A 145 -7.25 25.08 -14.75
CA GLU A 145 -8.33 24.19 -15.13
C GLU A 145 -7.93 23.50 -16.45
N ASP A 146 -7.76 22.18 -16.43
CA ASP A 146 -7.83 21.37 -17.65
C ASP A 146 -9.04 20.44 -17.53
N GLY A 147 -10.12 20.87 -18.19
CA GLY A 147 -11.30 20.07 -18.43
C GLY A 147 -10.99 18.96 -19.44
N PHE A 148 -11.12 17.72 -18.98
CA PHE A 148 -11.25 16.55 -19.85
C PHE A 148 -12.72 16.45 -20.30
N ASP A 149 -13.00 17.01 -21.46
CA ASP A 149 -14.18 16.76 -22.28
C ASP A 149 -13.80 15.81 -23.44
N LEU A 150 -14.77 15.04 -23.96
CA LEU A 150 -14.70 13.95 -24.95
C LEU A 150 -14.60 12.54 -24.33
N GLY A 151 -15.59 11.65 -24.41
CA GLY A 151 -16.86 11.70 -25.13
C GLY A 151 -17.66 10.45 -24.80
N ASP A 152 -18.93 10.68 -24.51
CA ASP A 152 -20.02 9.71 -24.47
C ASP A 152 -20.34 9.36 -25.94
N ASP A 153 -20.15 8.11 -26.38
CA ASP A 153 -20.67 7.64 -27.67
C ASP A 153 -20.81 6.10 -27.71
N LEU A 154 -22.06 5.67 -27.57
CA LEU A 154 -22.69 4.51 -28.23
C LEU A 154 -22.16 3.10 -27.84
N GLY A 155 -22.93 2.21 -27.22
CA GLY A 155 -24.34 1.96 -27.47
C GLY A 155 -24.55 1.35 -28.84
N ASP A 156 -24.21 0.07 -29.02
CA ASP A 156 -24.85 -0.75 -30.04
C ASP A 156 -25.06 -2.19 -29.53
N GLY A 157 -26.33 -2.50 -29.31
CA GLY A 157 -26.81 -3.86 -29.19
C GLY A 157 -27.37 -4.27 -30.54
N LEU A 158 -26.86 -5.37 -31.09
CA LEU A 158 -27.42 -6.14 -32.19
C LEU A 158 -27.13 -7.60 -31.84
N GLU A 159 -28.11 -8.31 -31.27
CA GLU A 159 -29.17 -9.06 -31.95
C GLU A 159 -28.73 -10.45 -32.42
N ASP A 160 -29.65 -11.36 -32.13
CA ASP A 160 -29.74 -12.80 -32.39
C ASP A 160 -29.25 -13.31 -33.75
N GLU A 161 -28.81 -14.58 -33.75
CA GLU A 161 -28.92 -15.66 -34.76
C GLU A 161 -27.72 -16.61 -34.51
N GLU A 162 -27.81 -17.93 -34.27
CA GLU A 162 -28.78 -19.01 -34.54
C GLU A 162 -28.53 -20.16 -33.54
#